data_AF-A0A9P8E1V4-F1
#
_entry.id   AF-A0A9P8E1V4-F1
#
_cell.length_a   1.000
_cell.length_b   1.000
_cell.length_c   1.000
_cell.angle_alpha   90.00
_cell.angle_beta   90.00
_cell.angle_gamma   90.00
#
_symmetry.space_group_name_H-M   'P 1'
#
loop_
_entity.id
_entity.type
_entity.pdbx_description
1 polymer ?
#
loop_
_entity_poly.entity_id
_entity_poly.type
_entity_poly.pdbx_seq_one_letter_code
_entity_poly.pdbx_strand_id
1 'polypeptide(L)'
;DDQSPGWKFNHWELKGVPLRIEFGPKDSAKHVVTVARRDQLAAGKSEIPIADLGKDVPALLETIQSDMFRKASDEFREHRKIITKWEDFVPALNSKNTCIIPHCLVPDCEDEIKELSSGKIEGQEVDARAPSMGAKSLCIPFDQPAEGLVHGETKCTNPKCERKAEKWVMFGRSY
;
A
#
# COMPACT_ATOMS: atom_id res chain seq x y z
N ASP A 1 35.94 12.84 16.06
CA ASP A 1 34.66 12.16 16.35
C ASP A 1 33.64 13.28 16.58
N ASP A 2 33.35 14.04 15.51
CA ASP A 2 32.96 15.46 15.63
C ASP A 2 31.48 15.72 15.34
N GLN A 3 30.68 14.67 15.22
CA GLN A 3 29.26 14.79 14.89
C GLN A 3 28.41 14.73 16.15
N SER A 4 27.51 15.70 16.32
CA SER A 4 26.58 15.74 17.44
C SER A 4 25.64 14.51 17.43
N PRO A 5 25.12 14.08 18.59
CA PRO A 5 24.15 12.98 18.65
C PRO A 5 22.94 13.19 17.73
N GLY A 6 22.41 14.42 17.68
CA GLY A 6 21.30 14.76 16.78
C GLY A 6 21.64 14.61 15.30
N TRP A 7 22.86 14.97 14.89
CA TRP A 7 23.31 14.71 13.51
C TRP A 7 23.37 13.22 13.21
N LYS A 8 23.92 12.42 14.14
CA LYS A 8 24.00 10.95 14.00
C LYS A 8 22.60 10.33 13.88
N PHE A 9 21.61 10.82 14.63
CA PHE A 9 20.22 10.34 14.55
C PHE A 9 19.64 10.57 13.15
N ASN A 10 19.70 11.81 12.66
CA ASN A 10 19.18 12.17 11.34
C ASN A 10 19.87 11.39 10.22
N HIS A 11 21.20 11.21 10.32
CA HIS A 11 21.98 10.48 9.32
C HIS A 11 21.49 9.04 9.12
N TRP A 12 21.22 8.33 10.22
CA TRP A 12 20.78 6.93 10.16
C TRP A 12 19.29 6.78 9.89
N GLU A 13 18.47 7.74 10.32
CA GLU A 13 17.04 7.77 9.98
C GLU A 13 16.81 7.97 8.47
N LEU A 14 17.62 8.81 7.81
CA LEU A 14 17.59 9.00 6.36
C LEU A 14 18.01 7.74 5.61
N LYS A 15 18.97 6.98 6.14
CA LYS A 15 19.41 5.70 5.58
C LYS A 15 18.40 4.56 5.81
N GLY A 16 17.37 4.78 6.61
CA GLY A 16 16.33 3.78 6.86
C GLY A 16 16.74 2.66 7.82
N VAL A 17 17.71 2.91 8.71
CA VAL A 17 18.05 1.94 9.77
C VAL A 17 16.80 1.71 10.65
N PRO A 18 16.32 0.46 10.83
CA PRO A 18 15.01 0.21 11.44
C PRO A 18 14.97 0.48 12.94
N LEU A 19 16.10 0.28 13.63
CA LEU A 19 16.23 0.43 15.06
C LEU A 19 17.51 1.20 15.40
N ARG A 20 17.39 2.22 16.24
CA ARG A 20 18.51 2.92 16.85
C ARG A 20 18.61 2.55 18.32
N ILE A 21 19.82 2.26 18.79
CA ILE A 21 20.12 2.03 20.21
C ILE A 21 20.97 3.21 20.70
N GLU A 22 20.49 3.88 21.74
CA GLU A 22 21.09 5.02 22.41
C GLU A 22 21.61 4.55 23.77
N PHE A 23 22.87 4.88 24.07
CA PHE A 23 23.49 4.52 25.35
C PHE A 23 24.35 5.69 25.84
N GLY A 24 23.90 6.33 26.93
CA GLY A 24 24.61 7.41 27.59
C GLY A 24 24.80 7.20 29.10
N PRO A 25 25.40 8.18 29.81
CA PRO A 25 25.67 8.07 31.24
C PRO A 25 24.42 7.79 32.09
N LYS A 26 23.26 8.33 31.70
CA LYS A 26 21.98 8.11 32.39
C LYS A 26 21.49 6.67 32.22
N ASP A 27 21.62 6.09 31.04
CA ASP A 27 21.19 4.72 30.76
C ASP A 27 22.11 3.71 31.47
N SER A 28 23.43 4.01 31.47
CA SER A 28 24.43 3.24 32.22
C SER A 28 24.12 3.19 33.72
N ALA A 29 23.79 4.32 34.34
CA ALA A 29 23.41 4.36 35.76
C ALA A 29 22.18 3.49 36.07
N LYS A 30 21.24 3.37 35.13
CA LYS A 30 20.02 2.55 35.24
C LYS A 30 20.18 1.10 34.75
N HIS A 31 21.32 0.74 34.15
CA HIS A 31 21.55 -0.56 33.51
C HIS A 31 20.55 -0.88 32.39
N VAL A 32 20.17 0.14 31.60
CA VAL A 32 19.30 0.02 30.42
C VAL A 32 19.97 0.59 29.17
N VAL A 33 19.35 0.40 28.02
CA VAL A 33 19.56 1.19 26.80
C VAL A 33 18.24 1.84 26.40
N THR A 34 18.30 2.99 25.73
CA THR A 34 17.12 3.57 25.08
C THR A 34 17.10 3.11 23.63
N VAL A 35 15.99 2.58 23.15
CA VAL A 35 15.80 2.20 21.74
C VAL A 35 14.77 3.09 21.07
N ALA A 36 14.94 3.34 19.77
CA ALA A 36 14.01 4.13 18.97
C ALA A 36 13.74 3.43 17.63
N ARG A 37 12.46 3.16 17.37
CA ARG A 37 11.98 2.59 16.10
C ARG A 37 11.89 3.64 15.00
N ARG A 38 12.27 3.28 13.78
CA ARG A 38 12.18 4.18 12.62
C ARG A 38 10.75 4.32 12.06
N ASP A 39 9.98 3.24 12.10
CA ASP A 39 8.61 3.19 11.57
C ASP A 39 7.59 3.92 12.46
N GLN A 40 7.89 4.03 13.76
CA GLN A 40 7.08 4.72 14.76
C GLN A 40 7.95 5.72 15.53
N LEU A 41 8.18 6.90 14.97
CA LEU A 41 9.14 7.89 15.49
C LEU A 41 8.97 8.20 16.99
N ALA A 42 8.11 9.15 17.35
CA ALA A 42 7.98 9.58 18.74
C ALA A 42 7.36 8.49 19.65
N ALA A 43 6.52 7.63 19.10
CA ALA A 43 5.77 6.61 19.83
C ALA A 43 6.53 5.29 20.05
N GLY A 44 7.59 5.04 19.27
CA GLY A 44 8.37 3.79 19.31
C GLY A 44 9.67 3.89 20.10
N LYS A 45 9.76 4.84 21.04
CA LYS A 45 10.87 4.92 22.00
C LYS A 45 10.57 4.11 23.25
N SER A 46 11.51 3.28 23.68
CA SER A 46 11.40 2.49 24.92
C SER A 46 12.78 2.23 25.54
N GLU A 47 12.81 1.77 26.79
CA GLU A 47 14.04 1.32 27.46
C GLU A 47 14.09 -0.23 27.44
N ILE A 48 15.27 -0.81 27.22
CA ILE A 48 15.53 -2.27 27.32
C ILE A 48 16.65 -2.49 28.34
N PRO A 49 16.51 -3.41 29.32
CA PRO A 49 17.60 -3.77 30.21
C PRO A 49 18.81 -4.30 29.43
N ILE A 50 20.03 -3.89 29.82
CA ILE A 50 21.25 -4.33 29.11
C ILE A 50 21.37 -5.85 29.10
N ALA A 51 20.93 -6.51 30.18
CA ALA A 51 20.94 -7.97 30.30
C ALA A 51 20.05 -8.68 29.27
N ASP A 52 18.99 -8.02 28.78
CA ASP A 52 18.00 -8.61 27.89
C ASP A 52 18.22 -8.24 26.41
N LEU A 53 19.22 -7.38 26.11
CA LEU A 53 19.53 -6.90 24.76
C LEU A 53 19.58 -8.01 23.70
N GLY A 54 20.28 -9.11 24.00
CA GLY A 54 20.46 -10.22 23.05
C GLY A 54 19.17 -10.93 22.68
N LYS A 55 18.14 -10.83 23.52
CA LYS A 55 16.82 -11.42 23.31
C LYS A 55 15.83 -10.39 22.73
N ASP A 56 15.78 -9.21 23.34
CA ASP A 56 14.72 -8.24 23.08
C ASP A 56 14.96 -7.45 21.79
N VAL A 57 16.22 -7.21 21.39
CA VAL A 57 16.52 -6.54 20.12
C VAL A 57 16.06 -7.36 18.90
N PRO A 58 16.40 -8.67 18.78
CA PRO A 58 15.85 -9.50 17.70
C PRO A 58 14.31 -9.53 17.69
N ALA A 59 13.68 -9.70 18.85
CA ALA A 59 12.21 -9.72 18.96
C ALA A 59 11.58 -8.39 18.52
N LEU A 60 12.22 -7.27 18.84
CA LEU A 60 11.78 -5.95 18.41
C LEU A 60 11.93 -5.77 16.89
N LEU A 61 13.00 -6.27 16.27
CA LEU A 61 13.16 -6.24 14.82
C LEU A 61 12.07 -7.04 14.09
N GLU A 62 11.69 -8.22 14.60
CA GLU A 62 10.56 -9.00 14.09
C GLU A 62 9.23 -8.24 14.23
N THR A 63 9.04 -7.55 15.37
CA THR A 63 7.86 -6.72 15.60
C THR A 63 7.79 -5.55 14.61
N ILE A 64 8.91 -4.85 14.35
CA ILE A 64 8.98 -3.77 13.36
C ILE A 64 8.58 -4.29 11.98
N GLN A 65 9.13 -5.44 11.57
CA GLN A 65 8.80 -6.07 10.29
C GLN A 65 7.29 -6.37 10.21
N SER A 66 6.74 -6.99 11.24
CA SER A 66 5.33 -7.40 11.29
C SER A 66 4.38 -6.20 11.27
N ASP A 67 4.72 -5.13 11.99
CA ASP A 67 3.93 -3.90 12.04
C ASP A 67 3.93 -3.16 10.70
N MET A 68 5.10 -3.04 10.06
CA MET A 68 5.21 -2.43 8.73
C MET A 68 4.43 -3.23 7.68
N PHE A 69 4.56 -4.56 7.70
CA PHE A 69 3.82 -5.43 6.79
C PHE A 69 2.30 -5.30 7.01
N ARG A 70 1.84 -5.34 8.26
CA ARG A 70 0.42 -5.19 8.59
C ARG A 70 -0.13 -3.87 8.07
N LYS A 71 0.55 -2.76 8.36
CA LYS A 71 0.17 -1.43 7.87
C LYS A 71 0.04 -1.40 6.34
N ALA A 72 1.06 -1.88 5.61
CA ALA A 72 1.05 -1.89 4.16
C ALA A 72 -0.04 -2.83 3.60
N SER A 73 -0.26 -3.99 4.22
CA SER A 73 -1.31 -4.93 3.84
C SER A 73 -2.71 -4.33 4.05
N ASP A 74 -2.92 -3.61 5.13
CA ASP A 74 -4.22 -2.98 5.44
C ASP A 74 -4.51 -1.83 4.47
N GLU A 75 -3.52 -0.94 4.23
CA GLU A 75 -3.64 0.12 3.22
C GLU A 75 -3.91 -0.46 1.83
N PHE A 76 -3.23 -1.54 1.45
CA PHE A 76 -3.44 -2.22 0.16
C PHE A 76 -4.84 -2.83 0.04
N ARG A 77 -5.38 -3.45 1.10
CA ARG A 77 -6.75 -4.00 1.12
C ARG A 77 -7.79 -2.89 1.07
N GLU A 78 -7.57 -1.80 1.81
CA GLU A 78 -8.46 -0.65 1.81
C GLU A 78 -8.56 -0.01 0.43
N HIS A 79 -7.44 0.12 -0.29
CA HIS A 79 -7.39 0.71 -1.63
C HIS A 79 -7.76 -0.26 -2.76
N ARG A 80 -8.27 -1.44 -2.44
CA ARG A 80 -8.77 -2.40 -3.42
C ARG A 80 -10.29 -2.44 -3.38
N LYS A 81 -10.92 -1.81 -4.35
CA LYS A 81 -12.38 -1.64 -4.40
C LYS A 81 -13.00 -2.63 -5.36
N ILE A 82 -14.01 -3.36 -4.89
CA ILE A 82 -14.88 -4.17 -5.76
C ILE A 82 -15.89 -3.22 -6.39
N ILE A 83 -15.95 -3.18 -7.72
CA ILE A 83 -16.79 -2.25 -8.48
C ILE A 83 -17.66 -3.06 -9.45
N THR A 84 -18.98 -2.91 -9.35
CA THR A 84 -19.94 -3.61 -10.23
C THR A 84 -20.62 -2.69 -11.23
N LYS A 85 -20.49 -1.37 -11.06
CA LYS A 85 -21.07 -0.36 -11.93
C LYS A 85 -20.00 0.55 -12.49
N TRP A 86 -20.11 0.89 -13.78
CA TRP A 86 -19.15 1.76 -14.45
C TRP A 86 -19.05 3.16 -13.82
N GLU A 87 -20.18 3.70 -13.34
CA GLU A 87 -20.25 5.03 -12.72
C GLU A 87 -19.30 5.21 -11.53
N ASP A 88 -19.00 4.12 -10.82
CA ASP A 88 -18.10 4.12 -9.65
C ASP A 88 -16.63 3.87 -10.02
N PHE A 89 -16.33 3.39 -11.23
CA PHE A 89 -14.99 2.96 -11.65
C PHE A 89 -14.01 4.12 -11.73
N VAL A 90 -14.34 5.16 -12.51
CA VAL A 90 -13.47 6.33 -12.69
C VAL A 90 -13.31 7.14 -11.39
N PRO A 91 -14.38 7.40 -10.59
CA PRO A 91 -14.22 8.00 -9.27
C PRO A 91 -13.28 7.21 -8.35
N ALA A 92 -13.42 5.88 -8.27
CA ALA A 92 -12.55 5.04 -7.45
C ALA A 92 -11.08 5.12 -7.89
N LEU A 93 -10.80 5.09 -9.20
CA LEU A 93 -9.45 5.28 -9.75
C LEU A 93 -8.87 6.66 -9.38
N ASN A 94 -9.67 7.71 -9.45
CA ASN A 94 -9.24 9.06 -9.10
C ASN A 94 -8.99 9.24 -7.61
N SER A 95 -9.71 8.49 -6.77
CA SER A 95 -9.43 8.36 -5.34
C SER A 95 -8.26 7.42 -5.02
N LYS A 96 -7.34 7.19 -5.97
CA LYS A 96 -6.11 6.40 -5.82
C LYS A 96 -6.33 4.92 -5.45
N ASN A 97 -7.44 4.33 -5.92
CA ASN A 97 -7.71 2.92 -5.71
C ASN A 97 -7.33 2.05 -6.92
N THR A 98 -7.15 0.76 -6.66
CA THR A 98 -7.30 -0.30 -7.67
C THR A 98 -8.73 -0.83 -7.64
N CYS A 99 -9.25 -1.20 -8.80
CA CYS A 99 -10.64 -1.59 -8.96
C CYS A 99 -10.73 -3.03 -9.45
N ILE A 100 -11.40 -3.90 -8.71
CA ILE A 100 -11.74 -5.24 -9.15
C ILE A 100 -13.13 -5.20 -9.78
N ILE A 101 -13.20 -5.49 -11.09
CA ILE A 101 -14.44 -5.40 -11.88
C ILE A 101 -14.76 -6.73 -12.59
N PRO A 102 -16.05 -7.07 -12.80
CA PRO A 102 -16.44 -8.13 -13.71
C PRO A 102 -16.03 -7.83 -15.17
N HIS A 103 -15.17 -8.66 -15.74
CA HIS A 103 -14.62 -8.48 -17.09
C HIS A 103 -14.85 -9.71 -17.97
N CYS A 104 -15.05 -9.49 -19.28
CA CYS A 104 -15.30 -10.56 -20.25
C CYS A 104 -14.03 -11.22 -20.81
N LEU A 105 -12.84 -10.82 -20.35
CA LEU A 105 -11.53 -11.34 -20.79
C LEU A 105 -11.18 -11.17 -22.28
N VAL A 106 -11.91 -10.30 -23.00
CA VAL A 106 -11.63 -10.01 -24.41
C VAL A 106 -10.73 -8.77 -24.50
N PRO A 107 -9.60 -8.81 -25.23
CA PRO A 107 -8.63 -7.71 -25.31
C PRO A 107 -9.24 -6.35 -25.71
N ASP A 108 -10.08 -6.30 -26.75
CA ASP A 108 -10.69 -5.03 -27.20
C ASP A 108 -11.52 -4.34 -26.09
N CYS A 109 -12.07 -5.14 -25.15
CA CYS A 109 -12.78 -4.60 -24.00
C CYS A 109 -11.85 -3.89 -23.02
N GLU A 110 -10.62 -4.41 -22.85
CA GLU A 110 -9.60 -3.80 -22.00
C GLU A 110 -9.10 -2.48 -22.61
N ASP A 111 -8.86 -2.46 -23.92
CA ASP A 111 -8.47 -1.24 -24.64
C ASP A 111 -9.55 -0.16 -24.52
N GLU A 112 -10.83 -0.53 -24.64
CA GLU A 112 -11.94 0.40 -24.47
C GLU A 112 -12.07 0.90 -23.02
N ILE A 113 -11.88 0.04 -22.01
CA ILE A 113 -11.84 0.48 -20.59
C ILE A 113 -10.72 1.50 -20.38
N LYS A 114 -9.54 1.26 -20.98
CA LYS A 114 -8.41 2.18 -20.90
C LYS A 114 -8.74 3.52 -21.55
N GLU A 115 -9.37 3.54 -22.72
CA GLU A 115 -9.80 4.80 -23.36
C GLU A 115 -10.86 5.53 -22.51
N LEU A 116 -11.90 4.83 -22.06
CA LEU A 116 -13.00 5.44 -21.29
C LEU A 116 -12.58 5.95 -19.90
N SER A 117 -11.54 5.34 -19.32
CA SER A 117 -10.97 5.77 -18.04
C SER A 117 -9.82 6.78 -18.21
N SER A 118 -9.41 7.06 -19.45
CA SER A 118 -8.48 8.14 -19.77
C SER A 118 -9.23 9.46 -19.83
N GLY A 119 -9.20 10.21 -18.73
CA GLY A 119 -9.89 11.49 -18.65
C GLY A 119 -9.49 12.26 -17.41
N LYS A 120 -9.16 13.55 -17.59
CA LYS A 120 -8.99 14.49 -16.48
C LYS A 120 -10.37 14.89 -15.99
N ILE A 121 -10.66 14.72 -14.70
CA ILE A 121 -11.78 15.43 -14.07
C ILE A 121 -11.31 16.87 -13.85
N GLU A 122 -12.07 17.85 -14.38
CA GLU A 122 -11.83 19.27 -14.10
C GLU A 122 -11.86 19.52 -12.58
N GLY A 123 -10.82 20.15 -12.04
CA GLY A 123 -10.75 20.52 -10.61
C GLY A 123 -10.03 19.53 -9.69
N GLN A 124 -9.49 18.42 -10.19
CA GLN A 124 -8.59 17.57 -9.39
C GLN A 124 -7.12 17.96 -9.60
N GLU A 125 -6.38 18.13 -8.51
CA GLU A 125 -4.92 18.20 -8.55
C GLU A 125 -4.39 16.90 -9.16
N VAL A 126 -3.93 16.99 -10.41
CA VAL A 126 -3.21 15.91 -11.08
C VAL A 126 -1.85 15.82 -10.40
N ASP A 127 -1.62 14.75 -9.64
CA ASP A 127 -0.27 14.41 -9.19
C ASP A 127 0.64 14.36 -10.42
N ALA A 128 1.65 15.22 -10.47
CA ALA A 128 2.58 15.32 -11.60
C ALA A 128 3.33 13.99 -11.88
N ARG A 129 3.29 13.04 -10.92
CA ARG A 129 3.84 11.69 -11.04
C ARG A 129 2.79 10.64 -11.40
N ALA A 130 1.50 10.97 -11.35
CA ALA A 130 0.45 10.06 -11.79
C ALA A 130 0.43 10.04 -13.33
N PRO A 131 0.66 8.89 -13.97
CA PRO A 131 0.56 8.80 -15.42
C PRO A 131 -0.86 9.19 -15.83
N SER A 132 -0.98 10.06 -16.84
CA SER A 132 -2.24 10.50 -17.45
C SER A 132 -2.98 9.38 -18.21
N MET A 133 -2.70 8.13 -17.85
CA MET A 133 -3.04 6.94 -18.58
C MET A 133 -4.33 6.36 -18.01
N GLY A 134 -5.19 5.88 -18.90
CA GLY A 134 -6.33 5.05 -18.53
C GLY A 134 -5.89 3.80 -17.77
N ALA A 135 -6.82 3.23 -17.03
CA ALA A 135 -6.58 2.00 -16.29
C ALA A 135 -6.25 0.84 -17.23
N LYS A 136 -5.26 0.04 -16.84
CA LYS A 136 -4.93 -1.24 -17.50
C LYS A 136 -5.36 -2.39 -16.61
N SER A 137 -5.53 -3.58 -17.17
CA SER A 137 -5.61 -4.77 -16.34
C SER A 137 -4.26 -4.99 -15.64
N LEU A 138 -4.30 -5.37 -14.38
CA LEU A 138 -3.13 -5.68 -13.55
C LEU A 138 -2.97 -7.18 -13.42
N CYS A 139 -4.04 -7.86 -12.98
CA CYS A 139 -4.12 -9.31 -12.97
C CYS A 139 -5.56 -9.78 -12.82
N ILE A 140 -5.75 -11.09 -13.03
CA ILE A 140 -6.92 -11.83 -12.56
C ILE A 140 -6.56 -12.38 -11.17
N PRO A 141 -7.14 -11.88 -10.07
CA PRO A 141 -6.81 -12.39 -8.74
C PRO A 141 -7.12 -13.89 -8.64
N PHE A 142 -6.23 -14.68 -8.04
CA PHE A 142 -6.48 -16.10 -7.80
C PHE A 142 -7.69 -16.30 -6.88
N ASP A 143 -7.73 -15.54 -5.78
CA ASP A 143 -8.89 -15.46 -4.89
C ASP A 143 -9.90 -14.46 -5.46
N GLN A 144 -10.91 -15.00 -6.14
CA GLN A 144 -11.99 -14.21 -6.73
C GLN A 144 -13.06 -13.86 -5.67
N PRO A 145 -13.66 -12.66 -5.69
CA PRO A 145 -14.83 -12.35 -4.89
C PRO A 145 -15.92 -13.42 -5.04
N ALA A 146 -16.45 -13.89 -3.89
CA ALA A 146 -17.41 -15.00 -3.86
C ALA A 146 -18.81 -14.62 -4.39
N GLU A 147 -19.14 -13.32 -4.39
CA GLU A 147 -20.45 -12.80 -4.75
C GLU A 147 -20.34 -11.76 -5.88
N GLY A 148 -21.44 -11.51 -6.59
CA GLY A 148 -21.57 -10.43 -7.58
C GLY A 148 -21.26 -10.80 -9.03
N LEU A 149 -20.60 -11.94 -9.28
CA LEU A 149 -20.40 -12.50 -10.62
C LEU A 149 -21.10 -13.85 -10.74
N VAL A 150 -22.16 -13.90 -11.54
CA VAL A 150 -22.87 -15.11 -11.93
C VAL A 150 -22.55 -15.40 -13.40
N HIS A 151 -21.88 -16.53 -13.65
CA HIS A 151 -21.46 -16.92 -15.00
C HIS A 151 -22.66 -17.03 -15.94
N GLY A 152 -22.57 -16.41 -17.12
CA GLY A 152 -23.65 -16.36 -18.10
C GLY A 152 -24.71 -15.26 -17.84
N GLU A 153 -24.71 -14.64 -16.67
CA GLU A 153 -25.72 -13.64 -16.28
C GLU A 153 -25.11 -12.24 -16.12
N THR A 154 -24.06 -12.11 -15.29
CA THR A 154 -23.41 -10.84 -14.99
C THR A 154 -22.80 -10.23 -16.25
N LYS A 155 -23.13 -8.96 -16.52
CA LYS A 155 -22.56 -8.22 -17.66
C LYS A 155 -21.13 -7.78 -17.34
N CYS A 156 -20.31 -7.62 -18.37
CA CYS A 156 -19.05 -6.91 -18.23
C CYS A 156 -19.29 -5.46 -17.75
N THR A 157 -18.41 -4.95 -16.88
CA THR A 157 -18.53 -3.59 -16.32
C THR A 157 -18.33 -2.49 -17.36
N ASN A 158 -17.64 -2.77 -18.47
CA ASN A 158 -17.50 -1.80 -19.56
C ASN A 158 -18.89 -1.46 -20.14
N PRO A 159 -19.33 -0.19 -20.11
CA PRO A 159 -20.68 0.21 -20.51
C PRO A 159 -20.95 0.03 -22.01
N LYS A 160 -19.89 -0.12 -22.82
CA LYS A 160 -20.00 -0.36 -24.27
C LYS A 160 -19.91 -1.86 -24.62
N CYS A 161 -19.73 -2.74 -23.63
CA CYS A 161 -19.62 -4.18 -23.83
C CYS A 161 -20.95 -4.90 -23.54
N GLU A 162 -21.41 -5.71 -24.50
CA GLU A 162 -22.63 -6.54 -24.33
C GLU A 162 -22.34 -7.96 -23.83
N ARG A 163 -21.06 -8.35 -23.73
CA ARG A 163 -20.64 -9.69 -23.30
C ARG A 163 -20.89 -9.91 -21.80
N LYS A 164 -20.97 -11.18 -21.42
CA LYS A 164 -21.02 -11.61 -20.03
C LYS A 164 -19.62 -11.59 -19.42
N ALA A 165 -19.53 -11.26 -18.15
CA ALA A 165 -18.29 -11.33 -17.41
C ALA A 165 -17.89 -12.79 -17.18
N GLU A 166 -16.60 -13.07 -17.33
CA GLU A 166 -16.03 -14.39 -17.06
C GLU A 166 -15.27 -14.41 -15.73
N LYS A 167 -14.59 -13.32 -15.38
CA LYS A 167 -13.81 -13.22 -14.14
C LYS A 167 -13.88 -11.82 -13.57
N TRP A 168 -13.60 -11.73 -12.28
CA TRP A 168 -13.16 -10.51 -11.65
C TRP A 168 -11.72 -10.22 -12.04
N VAL A 169 -11.47 -9.02 -12.55
CA VAL A 169 -10.16 -8.59 -13.00
C VAL A 169 -9.82 -7.29 -12.29
N MET A 170 -8.59 -7.21 -11.78
CA MET A 170 -8.10 -6.02 -11.11
C MET A 170 -7.53 -5.05 -12.13
N PHE A 171 -8.03 -3.83 -12.15
CA PHE A 171 -7.61 -2.72 -12.99
C PHE A 171 -7.03 -1.59 -12.13
N GLY A 172 -6.11 -0.83 -12.70
CA GLY A 172 -5.54 0.33 -12.03
C GLY A 172 -4.68 1.18 -12.96
N ARG A 173 -4.31 2.37 -12.49
CA ARG A 173 -3.23 3.15 -13.10
C ARG A 173 -1.91 2.49 -12.71
N SER A 174 -1.09 2.19 -13.69
CA SER A 174 0.18 1.49 -13.51
C SER A 174 1.35 2.37 -13.95
N TYR A 175 2.52 2.16 -13.34
CA TYR A 175 3.76 2.90 -13.60
C TYR A 175 4.22 2.78 -15.06
#